data_AF-A0A3C0DXF3-F1
#
_entry.id   AF-A0A3C0DXF3-F1
#
_cell.length_a   1.000
_cell.length_b   1.000
_cell.length_c   1.000
_cell.angle_alpha   90.00
_cell.angle_beta   90.00
_cell.angle_gamma   90.00
#
_symmetry.space_group_name_H-M   'P 1'
#
loop_
_entity.id
_entity.type
_entity.pdbx_description
1 polymer ?
#
loop_
_entity_poly.entity_id
_entity_poly.type
_entity_poly.pdbx_seq_one_letter_code
_entity_poly.pdbx_strand_id
1 'polypeptide(L)'
;MKNPPASLAHLDFVAGIPSLDLSHFTQGSETQRDQFVHDLGTAYREVGFVAIGGHGIPQEVIDELYSEAEVFFGLPAETKAQHEHPEHNRQRGFVSFGTEHAKDSDAADLKEFWQVGQCDVPEGADMKHYPPNAVVAERPQLS
;
A
#
# COMPACT_ATOMS: atom_id res chain seq x y z
N MET A 1 -4.93 18.30 11.85
CA MET A 1 -3.88 19.02 12.61
C MET A 1 -4.41 20.40 12.94
N LYS A 2 -4.34 20.86 14.20
CA LYS A 2 -4.96 22.15 14.57
C LYS A 2 -4.15 23.36 14.11
N ASN A 3 -2.86 23.20 13.80
CA ASN A 3 -2.00 24.24 13.21
C ASN A 3 -0.94 23.56 12.32
N PRO A 4 -0.94 23.75 10.98
CA PRO A 4 0.12 23.23 10.13
C PRO A 4 1.44 23.99 10.38
N PRO A 5 2.60 23.39 10.07
CA PRO A 5 3.86 24.12 10.08
C PRO A 5 3.81 25.29 9.10
N ALA A 6 4.43 26.41 9.46
CA ALA A 6 4.39 27.63 8.64
C ALA A 6 4.95 27.42 7.22
N SER A 7 5.92 26.51 7.07
CA SER A 7 6.53 26.11 5.80
C SER A 7 5.58 25.36 4.86
N LEU A 8 4.45 24.83 5.37
CA LEU A 8 3.44 24.08 4.62
C LEU A 8 2.07 24.75 4.65
N ALA A 9 1.97 25.97 5.17
CA ALA A 9 0.70 26.67 5.33
C ALA A 9 0.02 27.01 3.98
N HIS A 10 0.75 26.93 2.86
CA HIS A 10 0.23 27.12 1.50
C HIS A 10 -0.38 25.85 0.91
N LEU A 11 -0.24 24.69 1.56
CA LEU A 11 -0.81 23.43 1.09
C LEU A 11 -2.22 23.20 1.63
N ASP A 12 -2.98 22.40 0.88
CA ASP A 12 -4.22 21.81 1.38
C ASP A 12 -3.92 20.67 2.36
N PHE A 13 -4.87 20.38 3.25
CA PHE A 13 -4.74 19.32 4.25
C PHE A 13 -5.95 18.39 4.24
N VAL A 14 -5.69 17.08 4.15
CA VAL A 14 -6.70 16.03 4.26
C VAL A 14 -6.50 15.32 5.59
N ALA A 15 -7.52 15.36 6.47
CA ALA A 15 -7.45 14.83 7.83
C ALA A 15 -6.24 15.33 8.65
N GLY A 16 -5.67 16.48 8.29
CA GLY A 16 -4.48 17.03 8.94
C GLY A 16 -3.14 16.58 8.38
N ILE A 17 -3.13 15.89 7.24
CA ILE A 17 -1.94 15.51 6.48
C ILE A 17 -1.82 16.48 5.29
N PRO A 18 -0.64 17.05 5.01
CA PRO A 18 -0.44 17.91 3.85
C PRO A 18 -0.71 17.12 2.57
N SER A 19 -1.41 17.73 1.62
CA SER A 19 -1.80 17.13 0.37
C SER A 19 -1.04 17.76 -0.79
N LEU A 20 -0.50 16.93 -1.69
CA LEU A 20 0.14 17.35 -2.94
C LEU A 20 -0.53 16.69 -4.14
N ASP A 21 -0.48 17.36 -5.28
CA ASP A 21 -0.95 16.84 -6.56
C ASP A 21 0.26 16.35 -7.38
N LEU A 22 0.33 15.04 -7.64
CA LEU A 22 1.44 14.45 -8.41
C LEU A 22 1.50 14.95 -9.85
N SER A 23 0.37 15.43 -10.41
CA SER A 23 0.34 15.97 -11.76
C SER A 23 1.23 17.21 -11.92
N HIS A 24 1.43 18.00 -10.85
CA HIS A 24 2.40 19.10 -10.84
C HIS A 24 3.83 18.63 -11.12
N PHE A 25 4.18 17.41 -10.69
CA PHE A 25 5.48 16.81 -10.95
C PHE A 25 5.59 16.16 -12.34
N THR A 26 4.55 15.42 -12.74
CA THR A 26 4.61 14.62 -13.97
C THR A 26 4.28 15.41 -15.24
N GLN A 27 3.46 16.46 -15.12
CA GLN A 27 2.87 17.19 -16.25
C GLN A 27 2.99 18.72 -16.11
N GLY A 28 3.43 19.21 -14.94
CA GLY A 28 3.57 20.65 -14.67
C GLY A 28 4.82 21.28 -15.30
N SER A 29 4.90 22.61 -15.17
CA SER A 29 6.09 23.39 -15.53
C SER A 29 7.29 23.07 -14.63
N GLU A 30 8.50 23.48 -15.03
CA GLU A 30 9.72 23.34 -14.21
C GLU A 30 9.52 23.92 -12.79
N THR A 31 8.93 25.10 -12.68
CA THR A 31 8.61 25.72 -11.38
C THR A 31 7.64 24.89 -10.54
N GLN A 32 6.60 24.29 -11.15
CA GLN A 32 5.67 23.42 -10.43
C GLN A 32 6.35 22.15 -9.95
N ARG A 33 7.24 21.57 -10.75
CA ARG A 33 8.02 20.38 -10.40
C ARG A 33 8.96 20.66 -9.23
N ASP A 34 9.67 21.77 -9.28
CA ASP A 34 10.59 22.19 -8.21
C ASP A 34 9.85 22.44 -6.90
N GLN A 35 8.70 23.13 -6.98
CA GLN A 35 7.86 23.38 -5.81
C GLN A 35 7.31 22.07 -5.22
N PHE A 36 6.83 21.15 -6.06
CA PHE A 36 6.36 19.83 -5.60
C PHE A 36 7.47 19.06 -4.87
N VAL A 37 8.68 19.00 -5.43
CA VAL A 37 9.82 18.30 -4.80
C VAL A 37 10.20 18.94 -3.48
N HIS A 38 10.21 20.28 -3.41
CA HIS A 38 10.48 21.02 -2.18
C HIS A 38 9.44 20.69 -1.10
N ASP A 39 8.16 20.81 -1.42
CA ASP A 39 7.06 20.60 -0.50
C ASP A 39 6.96 19.15 -0.04
N LEU A 40 7.20 18.18 -0.95
CA LEU A 40 7.26 16.76 -0.62
C LEU A 40 8.36 16.48 0.43
N GLY A 41 9.55 17.04 0.21
CA GLY A 41 10.65 16.92 1.17
C GLY A 41 10.35 17.57 2.51
N THR A 42 9.69 18.73 2.51
CA THR A 42 9.31 19.45 3.73
C THR A 42 8.21 18.70 4.50
N ALA A 43 7.20 18.16 3.82
CA ALA A 43 6.15 17.32 4.41
C ALA A 43 6.75 16.09 5.12
N TYR A 44 7.67 15.38 4.47
CA TYR A 44 8.34 14.23 5.11
C TYR A 44 9.20 14.62 6.31
N ARG A 45 9.91 15.77 6.28
CA ARG A 45 10.75 16.19 7.40
C ARG A 45 9.97 16.69 8.61
N GLU A 46 8.87 17.42 8.38
CA GLU A 46 8.15 18.12 9.45
C GLU A 46 6.92 17.36 9.95
N VAL A 47 6.27 16.59 9.07
CA VAL A 47 5.05 15.83 9.40
C VAL A 47 5.31 14.32 9.37
N GLY A 48 6.21 13.85 8.50
CA GLY A 48 6.47 12.43 8.28
C GLY A 48 5.48 11.75 7.33
N PHE A 49 4.45 12.46 6.89
CA PHE A 49 3.40 11.96 6.00
C PHE A 49 2.99 13.01 4.97
N VAL A 50 2.49 12.54 3.83
CA VAL A 50 1.93 13.34 2.75
C VAL A 50 0.80 12.55 2.09
N ALA A 51 -0.31 13.21 1.77
CA ALA A 51 -1.38 12.67 0.94
C ALA A 51 -1.11 13.06 -0.52
N ILE A 52 -1.23 12.12 -1.45
CA ILE A 52 -0.98 12.36 -2.87
C ILE A 52 -2.28 12.21 -3.65
N GLY A 53 -2.73 13.30 -4.27
CA GLY A 53 -3.77 13.32 -5.29
C GLY A 53 -3.16 13.38 -6.70
N GLY A 54 -4.01 13.33 -7.73
CA GLY A 54 -3.57 13.45 -9.12
C GLY A 54 -2.58 12.35 -9.56
N HIS A 55 -2.59 11.21 -8.89
CA HIS A 55 -1.67 10.09 -9.13
C HIS A 55 -1.95 9.34 -10.45
N GLY A 56 -3.09 9.61 -11.11
CA GLY A 56 -3.42 9.05 -12.42
C GLY A 56 -3.87 7.58 -12.40
N ILE A 57 -4.10 7.00 -11.22
CA ILE A 57 -4.70 5.66 -11.10
C ILE A 57 -6.21 5.84 -11.32
N PRO A 58 -6.80 5.17 -12.33
CA PRO A 58 -8.24 5.27 -12.57
C PRO A 58 -9.05 4.78 -11.36
N GLN A 59 -10.16 5.46 -11.07
CA GLN A 59 -11.04 5.09 -9.95
C GLN A 59 -11.57 3.65 -10.10
N GLU A 60 -11.87 3.22 -11.31
CA GLU A 60 -12.32 1.86 -11.63
C GLU A 60 -11.34 0.76 -11.16
N VAL A 61 -10.03 1.00 -11.25
CA VAL A 61 -9.00 0.05 -10.79
C VAL A 61 -9.00 -0.06 -9.26
N ILE A 62 -9.18 1.08 -8.58
CA ILE A 62 -9.27 1.12 -7.11
C ILE A 62 -10.53 0.38 -6.65
N ASP A 63 -11.67 0.67 -7.28
CA ASP A 63 -12.95 0.06 -6.96
C ASP A 63 -12.95 -1.45 -7.21
N GLU A 64 -12.35 -1.90 -8.32
CA GLU A 64 -12.19 -3.32 -8.64
C GLU A 64 -11.31 -4.02 -7.60
N LEU A 65 -10.17 -3.44 -7.21
CA LEU A 65 -9.31 -4.00 -6.16
C LEU A 65 -10.05 -4.19 -4.83
N TYR A 66 -10.81 -3.19 -4.38
CA TYR A 66 -11.58 -3.30 -3.14
C TYR A 66 -12.70 -4.35 -3.24
N SER A 67 -13.37 -4.44 -4.40
CA SER A 67 -14.38 -5.46 -4.66
C SER A 67 -13.77 -6.88 -4.62
N GLU A 68 -12.64 -7.09 -5.30
CA GLU A 68 -11.94 -8.38 -5.28
C GLU A 68 -11.50 -8.77 -3.86
N ALA A 69 -10.94 -7.82 -3.11
CA ALA A 69 -10.54 -8.03 -1.72
C ALA A 69 -11.74 -8.38 -0.82
N GLU A 70 -12.85 -7.65 -0.92
CA GLU A 70 -14.06 -7.91 -0.13
C GLU A 70 -14.60 -9.32 -0.39
N VAL A 71 -14.65 -9.74 -1.66
CA VAL A 71 -15.12 -11.09 -1.99
C VAL A 71 -14.17 -12.16 -1.45
N PHE A 72 -12.85 -11.97 -1.59
CA PHE A 72 -11.87 -12.93 -1.07
C PHE A 72 -11.95 -13.05 0.46
N PHE A 73 -11.95 -11.93 1.19
CA PHE A 73 -12.01 -11.97 2.66
C PHE A 73 -13.37 -12.43 3.19
N GLY A 74 -14.43 -12.34 2.38
CA GLY A 74 -15.75 -12.94 2.65
C GLY A 74 -15.82 -14.46 2.48
N LEU A 75 -14.78 -15.12 1.94
CA LEU A 75 -14.74 -16.57 1.80
C LEU A 75 -14.65 -17.28 3.17
N PRO A 76 -15.07 -18.56 3.26
CA PRO A 76 -14.87 -19.37 4.46
C PRO A 76 -13.41 -19.38 4.90
N ALA A 77 -13.16 -19.37 6.22
CA ALA A 77 -11.81 -19.35 6.76
C ALA A 77 -10.94 -20.52 6.24
N GLU A 78 -11.53 -21.70 6.10
CA GLU A 78 -10.85 -22.89 5.55
C GLU A 78 -10.43 -22.70 4.08
N THR A 79 -11.20 -21.96 3.29
CA THR A 79 -10.84 -21.63 1.90
C THR A 79 -9.70 -20.63 1.86
N LYS A 80 -9.77 -19.55 2.67
CA LYS A 80 -8.69 -18.56 2.75
C LYS A 80 -7.37 -19.18 3.22
N ALA A 81 -7.45 -20.09 4.20
CA ALA A 81 -6.29 -20.78 4.77
C ALA A 81 -5.53 -21.66 3.76
N GLN A 82 -6.15 -22.06 2.64
CA GLN A 82 -5.46 -22.80 1.58
C GLN A 82 -4.42 -21.94 0.85
N HIS A 83 -4.50 -20.62 0.99
CA HIS A 83 -3.60 -19.66 0.37
C HIS A 83 -2.52 -19.15 1.35
N GLU A 84 -2.36 -19.77 2.51
CA GLU A 84 -1.21 -19.49 3.38
C GLU A 84 0.05 -20.16 2.83
N HIS A 85 1.15 -19.40 2.83
CA HIS A 85 2.48 -19.90 2.43
C HIS A 85 3.52 -19.78 3.56
N PRO A 86 3.45 -20.62 4.63
CA PRO A 86 4.41 -20.60 5.72
C PRO A 86 5.86 -20.82 5.27
N GLU A 87 6.08 -21.60 4.21
CA GLU A 87 7.37 -21.87 3.58
C GLU A 87 8.03 -20.61 2.98
N HIS A 88 7.25 -19.56 2.74
CA HIS A 88 7.71 -18.26 2.26
C HIS A 88 7.73 -17.21 3.38
N ASN A 89 7.88 -17.64 4.64
CA ASN A 89 7.78 -16.80 5.83
C ASN A 89 6.47 -15.99 5.87
N ARG A 90 5.40 -16.53 5.28
CA ARG A 90 4.09 -15.89 5.14
C ARG A 90 4.13 -14.54 4.40
N GLN A 91 5.15 -14.32 3.56
CA GLN A 91 5.32 -13.10 2.75
C GLN A 91 4.57 -13.13 1.41
N ARG A 92 3.73 -14.15 1.18
CA ARG A 92 2.92 -14.32 -0.03
C ARG A 92 1.57 -14.89 0.35
N GLY A 93 0.53 -14.47 -0.36
CA GLY A 93 -0.83 -14.97 -0.17
C GLY A 93 -1.45 -14.53 1.15
N PHE A 94 -2.29 -15.39 1.70
CA PHE A 94 -3.11 -15.09 2.88
C PHE A 94 -2.35 -15.26 4.19
N VAL A 95 -2.72 -14.43 5.17
CA VAL A 95 -2.31 -14.60 6.56
C VAL A 95 -3.51 -14.43 7.49
N SER A 96 -3.78 -15.47 8.28
CA SER A 96 -4.86 -15.49 9.28
C SER A 96 -4.64 -14.55 10.46
N PHE A 97 -5.75 -14.19 11.11
CA PHE A 97 -5.81 -13.46 12.38
C PHE A 97 -4.84 -13.99 13.43
N GLY A 98 -4.20 -13.08 14.16
CA GLY A 98 -3.32 -13.40 15.29
C GLY A 98 -2.01 -14.11 14.92
N THR A 99 -1.69 -14.18 13.63
CA THR A 99 -0.38 -14.66 13.16
C THR A 99 0.74 -13.68 13.48
N GLU A 100 0.49 -12.39 13.25
CA GLU A 100 1.48 -11.35 13.43
C GLU A 100 1.27 -10.62 14.75
N HIS A 101 2.40 -10.22 15.34
CA HIS A 101 2.46 -9.38 16.51
C HIS A 101 3.13 -8.06 16.14
N ALA A 102 2.57 -6.95 16.63
CA ALA A 102 3.28 -5.69 16.58
C ALA A 102 4.62 -5.85 17.33
N LYS A 103 5.67 -5.22 16.81
CA LYS A 103 6.98 -5.21 17.47
C LYS A 103 6.81 -4.72 18.93
N ASP A 104 7.32 -5.50 19.87
CA ASP A 104 7.23 -5.27 21.31
C ASP A 104 5.82 -5.41 21.94
N SER A 105 4.92 -6.18 21.32
CA SER A 105 3.60 -6.51 21.88
C SER A 105 3.31 -8.02 21.85
N ASP A 106 2.85 -8.57 22.98
CA ASP A 106 2.36 -9.96 23.07
C ASP A 106 0.93 -10.11 22.55
N ALA A 107 0.23 -9.00 22.28
CA ALA A 107 -1.12 -9.03 21.73
C ALA A 107 -1.09 -9.46 20.27
N ALA A 108 -1.91 -10.45 19.93
CA ALA A 108 -2.15 -10.85 18.55
C ALA A 108 -2.83 -9.71 17.78
N ASP A 109 -2.31 -9.38 16.61
CA ASP A 109 -2.98 -8.42 15.75
C ASP A 109 -4.24 -9.06 15.14
N LEU A 110 -5.40 -8.44 15.38
CA LEU A 110 -6.68 -8.89 14.85
C LEU A 110 -6.87 -8.37 13.43
N LYS A 111 -5.92 -8.71 12.56
CA LYS A 111 -5.98 -8.45 11.13
C LYS A 111 -5.74 -9.74 10.35
N GLU A 112 -6.42 -9.83 9.23
CA GLU A 112 -6.05 -10.72 8.14
C GLU A 112 -5.51 -9.87 6.99
N PHE A 113 -4.60 -10.42 6.19
CA PHE A 113 -4.04 -9.69 5.07
C PHE A 113 -3.64 -10.62 3.92
N TRP A 114 -3.53 -10.02 2.74
CA TRP A 114 -3.06 -10.65 1.52
C TRP A 114 -1.78 -9.96 1.06
N GLN A 115 -0.71 -10.72 0.83
CA GLN A 115 0.58 -10.21 0.39
C GLN A 115 0.86 -10.57 -1.06
N VAL A 116 1.11 -9.54 -1.87
CA VAL A 116 1.58 -9.66 -3.25
C VAL A 116 3.01 -9.12 -3.30
N GLY A 117 3.93 -9.95 -3.77
CA GLY A 117 5.31 -9.57 -4.05
C GLY A 117 5.48 -9.02 -5.47
N GLN A 118 6.73 -8.82 -5.88
CA GLN A 118 7.05 -8.32 -7.21
C GLN A 118 6.57 -9.28 -8.31
N CYS A 119 5.72 -8.79 -9.22
CA CYS A 119 5.21 -9.59 -10.33
C CYS A 119 6.29 -9.81 -11.41
N ASP A 120 7.11 -8.80 -11.68
CA ASP A 120 8.21 -8.87 -12.64
C ASP A 120 9.53 -9.26 -11.95
N VAL A 121 9.66 -10.53 -11.59
CA VAL A 121 10.87 -11.05 -10.93
C VAL A 121 12.03 -11.06 -11.95
N PRO A 122 13.19 -10.44 -11.66
CA PRO A 122 14.33 -10.44 -12.56
C PRO A 122 14.83 -11.86 -12.86
N GLU A 123 15.33 -12.10 -14.07
CA GLU A 123 15.93 -13.39 -14.43
C GLU A 123 17.12 -13.70 -13.50
N GLY A 124 17.14 -14.93 -12.97
CA GLY A 124 18.19 -15.37 -12.04
C GLY A 124 18.08 -14.81 -10.62
N ALA A 125 16.98 -14.15 -10.27
CA ALA A 125 16.75 -13.68 -8.90
C ALA A 125 16.72 -14.85 -7.90
N ASP A 126 17.16 -14.55 -6.67
CA ASP A 126 17.09 -15.50 -5.57
C ASP A 126 15.64 -15.72 -5.14
N MET A 127 15.08 -16.88 -5.49
CA MET A 127 13.70 -17.27 -5.17
C MET A 127 13.42 -17.36 -3.68
N LYS A 128 14.46 -17.36 -2.83
CA LYS A 128 14.27 -17.23 -1.38
C LYS A 128 13.75 -15.83 -0.99
N HIS A 129 14.20 -14.78 -1.69
CA HIS A 129 13.79 -13.40 -1.45
C HIS A 129 12.70 -12.93 -2.42
N TYR A 130 12.59 -13.58 -3.58
CA TYR A 130 11.55 -13.33 -4.58
C TYR A 130 10.69 -14.59 -4.82
N PRO A 131 10.03 -15.16 -3.79
CA PRO A 131 9.12 -16.26 -4.01
C PRO A 131 7.96 -15.83 -4.92
N PRO A 132 7.38 -16.77 -5.69
CA PRO A 132 6.26 -16.48 -6.58
C PRO A 132 5.03 -15.99 -5.80
N ASN A 133 4.17 -15.22 -6.46
CA ASN A 133 2.88 -14.83 -5.90
C ASN A 133 1.92 -16.03 -5.85
N ALA A 134 1.01 -16.00 -4.88
CA ALA A 134 -0.02 -17.01 -4.72
C ALA A 134 -1.07 -16.90 -5.83
N VAL A 135 -1.49 -18.04 -6.37
CA VAL A 135 -2.56 -18.09 -7.38
C VAL A 135 -3.89 -18.38 -6.67
N VAL A 136 -4.84 -17.48 -6.83
CA VAL A 136 -6.18 -17.57 -6.23
C VAL A 136 -7.16 -18.10 -7.25
N ALA A 137 -7.39 -19.41 -7.26
CA ALA A 137 -8.29 -20.04 -8.22
C ALA A 137 -9.73 -19.48 -8.16
N GLU A 138 -10.19 -19.09 -6.96
CA GLU A 138 -11.50 -18.50 -6.74
C GLU A 138 -11.60 -17.09 -7.32
N ARG A 139 -10.49 -16.32 -7.27
CA ARG A 139 -10.38 -14.91 -7.69
C ARG A 139 -9.11 -14.70 -8.52
N PRO A 140 -9.06 -15.12 -9.80
CA PRO A 140 -7.84 -15.03 -10.60
C PRO A 140 -7.29 -13.62 -10.77
N GLN A 141 -8.11 -12.59 -10.59
CA GLN A 141 -7.72 -11.18 -10.61
C GLN A 141 -6.85 -10.75 -9.41
N LEU A 142 -6.83 -11.53 -8.32
CA LEU A 142 -5.97 -11.29 -7.15
C LEU A 142 -4.59 -11.98 -7.24
N SER A 143 -4.34 -12.72 -8.33
CA SER A 143 -3.11 -13.50 -8.55
C SER A 143 -2.01 -12.69 -9.22
#